data_AF-D7G8Z7-F1
#
_entry.id   AF-D7G8Z7-F1
#
_cell.length_a   1.000
_cell.length_b   1.000
_cell.length_c   1.000
_cell.angle_alpha   90.00
_cell.angle_beta   90.00
_cell.angle_gamma   90.00
#
_symmetry.space_group_name_H-M   'P 1'
#
loop_
_entity.id
_entity.type
_entity.pdbx_description
1 polymer ?
#
loop_
_entity_poly.entity_id
_entity_poly.type
_entity_poly.pdbx_seq_one_letter_code
_entity_poly.pdbx_strand_id
1 'polypeptide(L)'
;MMREPCFTELRTKQQIGYIVSSGVHNYGRGARQLGFSVHALSKTLGPDEICSRIDAFLPQFRELVRNMSDEEFDMHVGSQVSKQLEPPTKADAEFGLILGEVFSGDLKWDRAAVKAELLKTITRQEVLALLGGEMLDGDGAKRLNVLVYGKNHPRPEHSSEDETTAIELVPETLQAFTRTLAMQDTTVTPQQAIANAASS
;
A
#
# COMPACT_ATOMS: atom_id res chain seq x y z
N MET A 1 3.19 -9.89 8.55
CA MET A 1 1.83 -10.45 8.39
C MET A 1 1.49 -10.72 6.93
N MET A 2 1.27 -9.74 6.04
CA MET A 2 0.76 -10.04 4.67
C MET A 2 1.80 -10.49 3.64
N ARG A 3 3.06 -10.06 3.76
CA ARG A 3 4.10 -10.32 2.74
C ARG A 3 4.32 -11.80 2.47
N GLU A 4 4.46 -12.61 3.51
CA GLU A 4 4.76 -14.03 3.40
C GLU A 4 3.57 -14.85 2.88
N PRO A 5 2.35 -14.72 3.43
CA PRO A 5 1.15 -15.34 2.87
C PRO A 5 0.90 -14.94 1.41
N CYS A 6 1.09 -13.66 1.06
CA CYS A 6 0.94 -13.17 -0.30
C CYS A 6 1.93 -13.85 -1.26
N PHE A 7 3.19 -13.99 -0.84
CA PHE A 7 4.19 -14.70 -1.63
C PHE A 7 3.85 -16.19 -1.76
N THR A 8 3.48 -16.85 -0.67
CA THR A 8 3.15 -18.29 -0.67
C THR A 8 1.91 -18.59 -1.51
N GLU A 9 0.83 -17.82 -1.38
CA GLU A 9 -0.39 -18.03 -2.14
C GLU A 9 -0.19 -17.73 -3.63
N LEU A 10 0.26 -16.51 -3.96
CA LEU A 10 0.34 -16.07 -5.34
C LEU A 10 1.48 -16.75 -6.12
N ARG A 11 2.66 -16.91 -5.50
CA ARG A 11 3.82 -17.50 -6.19
C ARG A 11 3.89 -19.01 -6.05
N THR A 12 3.70 -19.57 -4.86
CA THR A 12 3.93 -21.00 -4.63
C THR A 12 2.71 -21.84 -5.02
N LYS A 13 1.50 -21.46 -4.59
CA LYS A 13 0.29 -22.25 -4.86
C LYS A 13 -0.33 -21.93 -6.21
N GLN A 14 -0.43 -20.64 -6.53
CA GLN A 14 -1.10 -20.18 -7.73
C GLN A 14 -0.15 -20.03 -8.94
N GLN A 15 1.16 -20.16 -8.73
CA GLN A 15 2.19 -20.11 -9.78
C GLN A 15 2.09 -18.87 -10.68
N ILE A 16 1.73 -17.72 -10.10
CA ILE A 16 1.44 -16.50 -10.87
C ILE A 16 2.67 -15.97 -11.60
N GLY A 17 3.89 -16.32 -11.20
CA GLY A 17 5.09 -15.99 -11.98
C GLY A 17 6.30 -15.70 -11.12
N TYR A 18 7.38 -15.29 -11.78
CA TYR A 18 8.71 -15.19 -11.19
C TYR A 18 8.85 -14.06 -10.15
N ILE A 19 8.01 -13.01 -10.22
CA ILE A 19 8.07 -11.87 -9.29
C ILE A 19 6.68 -11.63 -8.71
N VAL A 20 6.57 -11.77 -7.40
CA VAL A 20 5.44 -11.30 -6.59
C VAL A 20 6.04 -10.53 -5.42
N SER A 21 5.64 -9.27 -5.26
CA SER A 21 5.99 -8.47 -4.10
C SER A 21 4.76 -7.76 -3.54
N SER A 22 4.77 -7.54 -2.24
CA SER A 22 3.75 -6.74 -1.59
C SER A 22 4.37 -5.85 -0.51
N GLY A 23 3.81 -4.66 -0.37
CA GLY A 23 4.38 -3.63 0.48
C GLY A 23 3.47 -2.44 0.71
N VAL A 24 3.75 -1.76 1.82
CA VAL A 24 3.15 -0.46 2.14
C VAL A 24 3.97 0.61 1.44
N HIS A 25 3.28 1.52 0.76
CA HIS A 25 3.87 2.66 0.09
C HIS A 25 3.25 3.96 0.62
N ASN A 26 4.08 4.98 0.72
CA ASN A 26 3.63 6.32 1.02
C ASN A 26 3.36 7.05 -0.29
N TYR A 27 2.13 7.48 -0.48
CA TYR A 27 1.68 8.29 -1.61
C TYR A 27 1.58 9.77 -1.18
N GLY A 28 1.80 10.67 -2.15
CA GLY A 28 1.68 12.11 -1.95
C GLY A 28 2.93 12.82 -1.41
N ARG A 29 2.94 14.15 -1.50
CA ARG A 29 3.98 14.99 -0.88
C ARG A 29 3.81 14.94 0.65
N GLY A 30 4.89 14.63 1.36
CA GLY A 30 4.90 14.60 2.83
C GLY A 30 4.37 13.31 3.47
N ALA A 31 4.34 12.18 2.74
CA ALA A 31 4.04 10.85 3.29
C ALA A 31 2.72 10.72 4.07
N ARG A 32 1.71 11.52 3.69
CA ARG A 32 0.42 11.59 4.41
C ARG A 32 -0.61 10.55 3.97
N GLN A 33 -0.41 9.90 2.82
CA GLN A 33 -1.32 8.87 2.33
C GLN A 33 -0.58 7.53 2.38
N LEU A 34 -1.05 6.62 3.23
CA LEU A 34 -0.57 5.24 3.27
C LEU A 34 -1.42 4.42 2.30
N GLY A 35 -0.77 3.63 1.46
CA GLY A 35 -1.46 2.65 0.64
C GLY A 35 -0.71 1.33 0.60
N PHE A 36 -1.42 0.28 0.23
CA PHE A 36 -0.87 -1.05 0.08
C PHE A 36 -0.86 -1.43 -1.40
N SER A 37 0.28 -1.92 -1.89
CA SER A 37 0.39 -2.38 -3.27
C SER A 37 0.87 -3.82 -3.34
N VAL A 38 0.36 -4.51 -4.36
CA VAL A 38 0.80 -5.84 -4.77
C VAL A 38 1.29 -5.73 -6.20
N HIS A 39 2.53 -6.16 -6.43
CA HIS A 39 3.14 -6.20 -7.76
C HIS A 39 3.33 -7.66 -8.14
N ALA A 40 2.77 -8.06 -9.29
CA ALA A 40 2.90 -9.40 -9.82
C ALA A 40 3.32 -9.33 -11.29
N LEU A 41 4.29 -10.16 -11.67
CA LEU A 41 4.74 -10.30 -13.05
C LEU A 41 4.67 -11.77 -13.47
N SER A 42 3.86 -12.05 -14.48
CA SER A 42 3.72 -13.36 -15.09
C SER A 42 4.17 -13.37 -16.54
N LYS A 43 4.62 -14.55 -17.01
CA LYS A 43 4.76 -14.84 -18.44
C LYS A 43 3.57 -15.65 -18.98
N THR A 44 2.87 -16.35 -18.11
CA THR A 44 1.88 -17.38 -18.45
C THR A 44 0.45 -16.92 -18.24
N LEU A 45 0.21 -16.04 -17.26
CA LEU A 45 -1.11 -15.53 -16.93
C LEU A 45 -1.29 -14.10 -17.46
N GLY A 46 -2.51 -13.79 -17.89
CA GLY A 46 -2.90 -12.42 -18.27
C GLY A 46 -3.12 -11.53 -17.04
N PRO A 47 -3.01 -10.19 -17.17
CA PRO A 47 -3.24 -9.25 -16.07
C PRO A 47 -4.59 -9.42 -15.36
N ASP A 48 -5.65 -9.72 -16.11
CA ASP A 48 -7.02 -9.88 -15.57
C ASP A 48 -7.12 -11.08 -14.62
N GLU A 49 -6.51 -12.21 -14.98
CA GLU A 49 -6.45 -13.40 -14.12
C GLU A 49 -5.64 -13.13 -12.85
N ILE A 50 -4.58 -12.31 -12.95
CA ILE A 50 -3.77 -11.92 -11.80
C ILE A 50 -4.60 -11.06 -10.84
N CYS A 51 -5.35 -10.09 -11.35
CA CYS A 51 -6.25 -9.28 -10.54
C CYS A 51 -7.30 -10.14 -9.83
N SER A 52 -7.99 -11.03 -10.55
CA SER A 52 -8.97 -11.94 -9.96
C SER A 52 -8.38 -12.81 -8.83
N ARG A 53 -7.13 -13.26 -9.00
CA ARG A 53 -6.41 -14.04 -7.98
C ARG A 53 -6.02 -13.23 -6.76
N ILE A 54 -5.63 -11.96 -6.95
CA ILE A 54 -5.38 -11.03 -5.84
C ILE A 54 -6.69 -10.76 -5.09
N ASP A 55 -7.80 -10.60 -5.82
CA ASP A 55 -9.13 -10.38 -5.24
C ASP A 55 -9.61 -11.57 -4.42
N ALA A 56 -9.33 -12.79 -4.88
CA ALA A 56 -9.60 -14.00 -4.10
C ALA A 56 -8.68 -14.13 -2.86
N PHE A 57 -7.45 -13.61 -2.92
CA PHE A 57 -6.48 -13.70 -1.82
C PHE A 57 -6.83 -12.78 -0.65
N LEU A 58 -7.33 -11.56 -0.89
CA LEU A 58 -7.55 -10.59 0.19
C LEU A 58 -8.55 -11.07 1.26
N PRO A 59 -9.72 -11.65 0.92
CA PRO A 59 -10.60 -12.27 1.91
C PRO A 59 -9.94 -13.43 2.65
N GLN A 60 -9.17 -14.27 1.96
CA GLN A 60 -8.44 -15.38 2.60
C GLN A 60 -7.41 -14.87 3.62
N PHE A 61 -6.73 -13.77 3.30
CA PHE A 61 -5.80 -13.15 4.23
C PHE A 61 -6.52 -12.58 5.47
N ARG A 62 -7.68 -11.93 5.31
CA ARG A 62 -8.51 -11.49 6.44
C ARG A 62 -8.87 -12.67 7.35
N GLU A 63 -9.28 -13.79 6.76
CA GLU A 63 -9.63 -15.00 7.51
C GLU A 63 -8.41 -15.61 8.21
N LEU A 64 -7.24 -15.55 7.59
CA LEU A 64 -5.98 -15.97 8.22
C LEU A 64 -5.64 -15.10 9.44
N VAL A 65 -5.80 -13.78 9.34
CA VAL A 65 -5.61 -12.87 10.48
C VAL A 65 -6.66 -13.13 11.56
N ARG A 66 -7.91 -13.42 11.18
CA ARG A 66 -9.01 -13.70 12.13
C ARG A 66 -8.78 -14.98 12.95
N ASN A 67 -8.19 -16.00 12.34
CA ASN A 67 -7.96 -17.30 12.97
C ASN A 67 -6.57 -17.45 13.61
N MET A 68 -5.68 -16.47 13.44
CA MET A 68 -4.36 -16.41 14.06
C MET A 68 -4.50 -16.32 15.59
N SER A 69 -3.64 -16.99 16.34
CA SER A 69 -3.65 -16.88 17.81
C SER A 69 -3.11 -15.53 18.30
N ASP A 70 -3.37 -15.18 19.56
CA ASP A 70 -2.84 -13.93 20.13
C ASP A 70 -1.30 -14.01 20.21
N GLU A 71 -0.74 -15.19 20.48
CA GLU A 71 0.71 -15.41 20.54
C GLU A 71 1.40 -15.24 19.17
N GLU A 72 0.77 -15.75 18.10
CA GLU A 72 1.28 -15.56 16.73
C GLU A 72 1.21 -14.09 16.30
N PHE A 73 0.15 -13.39 16.71
CA PHE A 73 0.01 -11.96 16.46
C PHE A 73 1.09 -11.16 17.19
N ASP A 74 1.32 -11.44 18.48
CA ASP A 74 2.34 -10.78 19.29
C ASP A 74 3.75 -11.05 18.76
N MET A 75 4.01 -12.25 18.23
CA MET A 75 5.27 -12.56 17.55
C MET A 75 5.47 -11.67 16.30
N HIS A 76 4.41 -11.45 15.52
CA HIS A 76 4.49 -10.53 14.37
C HIS A 76 4.70 -9.08 14.79
N VAL A 77 4.04 -8.61 15.85
CA VAL A 77 4.24 -7.26 16.42
C VAL A 77 5.68 -7.12 16.91
N GLY A 78 6.17 -8.08 17.71
CA GLY A 78 7.54 -8.12 18.20
C GLY A 78 8.57 -8.08 17.08
N SER A 79 8.37 -8.87 16.03
CA SER A 79 9.21 -8.85 14.82
C SER A 79 9.26 -7.46 14.17
N GLN A 80 8.13 -6.75 14.06
CA GLN A 80 8.11 -5.40 13.49
C GLN A 80 8.79 -4.39 14.41
N VAL A 81 8.58 -4.49 15.72
CA VAL A 81 9.22 -3.63 16.72
C VAL A 81 10.74 -3.79 16.68
N SER A 82 11.24 -5.03 16.71
CA SER A 82 12.69 -5.30 16.62
C SER A 82 13.29 -4.72 15.35
N LYS A 83 12.60 -4.85 14.21
CA LYS A 83 13.05 -4.28 12.94
C LYS A 83 13.11 -2.76 12.95
N GLN A 84 12.21 -2.08 13.67
CA GLN A 84 12.23 -0.63 13.77
C GLN A 84 13.32 -0.11 14.72
N LEU A 85 13.67 -0.88 15.74
CA LEU A 85 14.70 -0.51 16.72
C LEU A 85 16.11 -0.95 16.30
N GLU A 86 16.24 -1.72 15.21
CA GLU A 86 17.53 -2.14 14.70
C GLU A 86 18.34 -0.92 14.22
N PRO A 87 19.51 -0.63 14.83
CA PRO A 87 20.31 0.51 14.44
C PRO A 87 20.92 0.28 13.05
N PRO A 88 21.02 1.33 12.21
CA PRO A 88 21.66 1.22 10.91
C PRO A 88 23.12 0.81 11.09
N THR A 89 23.51 -0.30 10.45
CA THR A 89 24.89 -0.82 10.51
C THR A 89 25.84 -0.13 9.54
N LYS A 90 25.31 0.70 8.63
CA LYS A 90 26.05 1.39 7.57
C LYS A 90 25.72 2.88 7.57
N ALA A 91 26.75 3.71 7.37
CA ALA A 91 26.61 5.16 7.27
C ALA A 91 25.63 5.58 6.17
N ASP A 92 25.62 4.89 5.01
CA ASP A 92 24.68 5.19 3.92
C ASP A 92 23.21 4.97 4.33
N ALA A 93 22.95 3.97 5.18
CA ALA A 93 21.61 3.69 5.68
C ALA A 93 21.15 4.77 6.66
N GLU A 94 22.04 5.18 7.57
CA GLU A 94 21.78 6.29 8.50
C GLU A 94 21.54 7.61 7.75
N PHE A 95 22.39 7.92 6.77
CA PHE A 95 22.25 9.09 5.91
C PHE A 95 20.92 9.07 5.14
N GLY A 96 20.51 7.91 4.61
CA GLY A 96 19.23 7.74 3.94
C GLY A 96 18.02 7.99 4.84
N LEU A 97 18.07 7.56 6.11
CA LEU A 97 17.02 7.84 7.10
C LEU A 97 16.93 9.34 7.39
N ILE A 98 18.08 9.99 7.62
CA ILE A 98 18.16 11.42 7.90
C ILE A 98 17.61 12.23 6.72
N LEU A 99 18.08 11.93 5.51
CA LEU A 99 17.61 12.60 4.30
C LEU A 99 16.12 12.37 4.06
N GLY A 100 15.60 11.17 4.35
CA GLY A 100 14.16 10.89 4.27
C GLY A 100 13.33 11.85 5.13
N GLU A 101 13.76 12.09 6.37
CA GLU A 101 13.11 13.05 7.27
C GLU A 101 13.23 14.49 6.75
N VAL A 102 14.40 14.89 6.25
CA VAL A 102 14.63 16.22 5.65
C VAL A 102 13.75 16.44 4.42
N PHE A 103 13.68 15.49 3.49
CA PHE A 103 12.86 15.59 2.27
C PHE A 103 11.37 15.58 2.57
N SER A 104 10.94 14.84 3.61
CA SER A 104 9.54 14.86 4.05
C SER A 104 9.15 16.17 4.73
N GLY A 105 10.12 16.86 5.35
CA GLY A 105 9.91 18.07 6.15
C GLY A 105 9.40 17.80 7.57
N ASP A 106 9.22 16.53 7.96
CA ASP A 106 8.73 16.15 9.29
C ASP A 106 9.78 16.33 10.40
N LEU A 107 11.07 16.16 10.05
CA LEU A 107 12.22 16.31 10.95
C LEU A 107 12.10 15.52 12.27
N LYS A 108 11.47 14.34 12.25
CA LYS A 108 11.26 13.51 13.44
C LYS A 108 12.38 12.48 13.58
N TRP A 109 13.43 12.84 14.31
CA TRP A 109 14.62 12.00 14.49
C TRP A 109 14.38 10.76 15.36
N ASP A 110 13.38 10.81 16.26
CA ASP A 110 12.99 9.73 17.17
C ASP A 110 11.85 8.85 16.62
N ARG A 111 11.50 9.02 15.34
CA ARG A 111 10.34 8.38 14.70
C ARG A 111 10.35 6.86 14.81
N ALA A 112 11.53 6.23 14.79
CA ALA A 112 11.67 4.79 14.96
C ALA A 112 11.19 4.33 16.35
N ALA A 113 11.61 5.03 17.41
CA ALA A 113 11.21 4.73 18.79
C ALA A 113 9.71 4.99 19.01
N VAL A 114 9.20 6.13 18.52
CA VAL A 114 7.77 6.46 18.61
C VAL A 114 6.92 5.42 17.88
N LYS A 115 7.32 5.00 16.67
CA LYS A 115 6.62 3.94 15.92
C LYS A 115 6.66 2.61 16.67
N ALA A 116 7.80 2.25 17.27
CA ALA A 116 7.94 1.02 18.03
C ALA A 116 6.99 0.97 19.23
N GLU A 117 6.83 2.07 19.96
CA GLU A 117 5.87 2.14 21.08
C GLU A 117 4.42 2.06 20.60
N LEU A 118 4.08 2.75 19.51
CA LEU A 118 2.74 2.67 18.92
C LEU A 118 2.42 1.26 18.40
N LEU A 119 3.39 0.55 17.82
CA LEU A 119 3.18 -0.82 17.35
C LEU A 119 2.76 -1.77 18.46
N LYS A 120 3.24 -1.55 19.70
CA LYS A 120 2.89 -2.39 20.87
C LYS A 120 1.45 -2.20 21.34
N THR A 121 0.81 -1.08 21.00
CA THR A 121 -0.57 -0.81 21.40
C THR A 121 -1.59 -1.34 20.40
N ILE A 122 -1.15 -1.77 19.21
CA ILE A 122 -2.04 -2.23 18.15
C ILE A 122 -2.61 -3.60 18.50
N THR A 123 -3.93 -3.73 18.33
CA THR A 123 -4.66 -4.98 18.56
C THR A 123 -5.00 -5.68 17.24
N ARG A 124 -5.17 -7.00 17.30
CA ARG A 124 -5.65 -7.79 16.14
C ARG A 124 -7.01 -7.31 15.62
N GLN A 125 -7.88 -6.84 16.51
CA GLN A 125 -9.20 -6.34 16.15
C GLN A 125 -9.12 -5.06 15.31
N GLU A 126 -8.22 -4.13 15.65
CA GLU A 126 -7.99 -2.92 14.86
C GLU A 126 -7.43 -3.25 13.46
N VAL A 127 -6.55 -4.25 13.36
CA VAL A 127 -6.05 -4.72 12.06
C VAL A 127 -7.18 -5.31 11.21
N LEU A 128 -8.08 -6.11 11.80
CA LEU A 128 -9.25 -6.65 11.11
C LEU A 128 -10.23 -5.55 10.68
N ALA A 129 -10.44 -4.53 11.51
CA ALA A 129 -11.27 -3.38 11.18
C ALA A 129 -10.67 -2.59 10.00
N LEU A 130 -9.36 -2.37 9.99
CA LEU A 130 -8.65 -1.73 8.87
C LEU A 130 -8.79 -2.54 7.58
N LEU A 131 -8.59 -3.86 7.64
CA LEU A 131 -8.73 -4.75 6.47
C LEU A 131 -10.15 -4.72 5.90
N GLY A 132 -11.17 -4.75 6.77
CA GLY A 132 -12.57 -4.69 6.35
C GLY A 132 -12.95 -3.34 5.76
N GLY A 133 -12.67 -2.24 6.48
CA GLY A 133 -13.14 -0.90 6.11
C GLY A 133 -12.37 -0.24 4.96
N GLU A 134 -11.05 -0.35 4.94
CA GLU A 134 -10.21 0.41 4.01
C GLU A 134 -9.68 -0.43 2.83
N MET A 135 -9.65 -1.77 2.95
CA MET A 135 -9.06 -2.65 1.93
C MET A 135 -10.02 -3.56 1.18
N LEU A 136 -11.20 -3.88 1.75
CA LEU A 136 -12.11 -4.90 1.21
C LEU A 136 -13.53 -4.36 0.96
N ASP A 137 -14.28 -4.14 2.04
CA ASP A 137 -15.76 -4.11 2.01
C ASP A 137 -16.34 -2.73 2.36
N GLY A 138 -15.52 -1.72 2.65
CA GLY A 138 -16.00 -0.40 3.05
C GLY A 138 -16.22 0.55 1.89
N ASP A 139 -17.17 1.47 2.05
CA ASP A 139 -17.41 2.62 1.14
C ASP A 139 -16.17 3.51 0.93
N GLY A 140 -15.13 3.35 1.76
CA GLY A 140 -13.83 4.03 1.66
C GLY A 140 -12.76 3.30 0.86
N ALA A 141 -13.01 2.06 0.40
CA ALA A 141 -12.00 1.25 -0.27
C ALA A 141 -11.59 1.85 -1.63
N LYS A 142 -10.43 2.52 -1.66
CA LYS A 142 -9.85 3.09 -2.88
C LYS A 142 -8.87 2.10 -3.50
N ARG A 143 -9.15 1.67 -4.73
CA ARG A 143 -8.29 0.76 -5.48
C ARG A 143 -7.88 1.35 -6.83
N LEU A 144 -6.60 1.20 -7.15
CA LEU A 144 -6.04 1.50 -8.47
C LEU A 144 -5.33 0.26 -9.01
N ASN A 145 -5.82 -0.26 -10.14
CA ASN A 145 -5.17 -1.35 -10.86
C ASN A 145 -4.41 -0.79 -12.05
N VAL A 146 -3.12 -1.11 -12.16
CA VAL A 146 -2.29 -0.77 -13.32
C VAL A 146 -1.93 -2.07 -14.03
N LEU A 147 -2.56 -2.30 -15.18
CA LEU A 147 -2.41 -3.53 -15.96
C LEU A 147 -1.47 -3.31 -17.14
N VAL A 148 -0.45 -4.15 -17.25
CA VAL A 148 0.52 -4.12 -18.35
C VAL A 148 0.40 -5.41 -19.14
N TYR A 149 -0.09 -5.31 -20.37
CA TYR A 149 -0.31 -6.45 -21.26
C TYR A 149 0.94 -6.73 -22.09
N GLY A 150 1.41 -7.98 -22.04
CA GLY A 150 2.55 -8.45 -22.83
C GLY A 150 2.11 -8.93 -24.22
N LYS A 151 3.07 -9.09 -25.13
CA LYS A 151 2.81 -9.55 -26.52
C LYS A 151 1.97 -10.83 -26.62
N ASN A 152 2.10 -11.74 -25.66
CA ASN A 152 1.41 -13.04 -25.64
C ASN A 152 0.06 -13.01 -24.91
N HIS A 153 -0.30 -11.88 -24.30
CA HIS A 153 -1.55 -11.68 -23.56
C HIS A 153 -2.15 -10.36 -24.05
N PRO A 154 -2.80 -10.34 -25.23
CA PRO A 154 -3.42 -9.12 -25.74
C PRO A 154 -4.53 -8.66 -24.80
N ARG A 155 -4.70 -7.35 -24.67
CA ARG A 155 -5.76 -6.75 -23.88
C ARG A 155 -7.13 -7.24 -24.39
N PRO A 156 -8.05 -7.66 -23.52
CA PRO A 156 -9.41 -7.97 -23.95
C PRO A 156 -10.08 -6.72 -24.50
N GLU A 157 -10.81 -6.84 -25.62
CA GLU A 157 -11.67 -5.77 -26.12
C GLU A 157 -12.88 -5.65 -25.20
N HIS A 158 -12.76 -4.88 -24.12
CA HIS A 158 -13.90 -4.58 -23.25
C HIS A 158 -14.80 -3.53 -23.91
N SER A 159 -16.04 -3.92 -24.22
CA SER A 159 -17.15 -3.00 -24.49
C SER A 159 -17.41 -2.15 -23.23
N SER A 160 -17.60 -0.86 -23.44
CA SER A 160 -17.60 0.24 -22.46
C SER A 160 -18.78 0.26 -21.47
N GLU A 161 -19.19 -0.87 -20.88
CA GLU A 161 -20.43 -0.92 -20.07
C GLU A 161 -20.28 -1.37 -18.61
N ASP A 162 -19.14 -1.89 -18.17
CA ASP A 162 -18.93 -2.15 -16.74
C ASP A 162 -18.26 -0.94 -16.06
N GLU A 163 -18.87 -0.47 -14.95
CA GLU A 163 -18.56 0.71 -14.12
C GLU A 163 -17.13 0.81 -13.54
N THR A 164 -16.17 0.04 -14.04
CA THR A 164 -14.74 0.28 -13.81
C THR A 164 -14.24 1.23 -14.88
N THR A 165 -14.00 2.50 -14.55
CA THR A 165 -13.40 3.47 -15.49
C THR A 165 -12.01 3.00 -15.91
N ALA A 166 -11.95 2.13 -16.93
CA ALA A 166 -10.72 1.61 -17.50
C ALA A 166 -10.08 2.71 -18.34
N ILE A 167 -9.35 3.60 -17.69
CA ILE A 167 -8.63 4.67 -18.37
C ILE A 167 -7.39 4.06 -19.01
N GLU A 168 -7.34 4.05 -20.32
CA GLU A 168 -6.09 3.79 -21.04
C GLU A 168 -5.10 4.90 -20.69
N LEU A 169 -3.97 4.56 -20.09
CA LEU A 169 -2.93 5.53 -19.69
C LEU A 169 -2.11 5.96 -20.90
N VAL A 170 -2.72 6.73 -21.78
CA VAL A 170 -2.04 7.60 -22.74
C VAL A 170 -1.58 8.87 -21.98
N PRO A 171 -0.49 9.56 -22.38
CA PRO A 171 0.01 10.72 -21.62
C PRO A 171 -1.04 11.81 -21.35
N GLU A 172 -2.01 11.97 -22.25
CA GLU A 172 -3.10 12.94 -22.15
C GLU A 172 -4.16 12.55 -21.11
N THR A 173 -4.52 11.27 -21.05
CA THR A 173 -5.49 10.75 -20.06
C THR A 173 -4.89 10.63 -18.67
N LEU A 174 -3.57 10.41 -18.55
CA LEU A 174 -2.84 10.50 -17.28
C LEU A 174 -2.95 11.90 -16.66
N GLN A 175 -2.78 12.95 -17.46
CA GLN A 175 -2.92 14.33 -16.99
C GLN A 175 -4.37 14.65 -16.58
N ALA A 176 -5.35 14.18 -17.36
CA ALA A 176 -6.76 14.33 -17.02
C ALA A 176 -7.10 13.60 -15.71
N PHE A 177 -6.69 12.34 -15.54
CA PHE A 177 -6.89 11.57 -14.32
C PHE A 177 -6.24 12.22 -13.10
N THR A 178 -5.00 12.69 -13.23
CA THR A 178 -4.29 13.37 -12.14
C THR A 178 -4.99 14.67 -11.74
N ARG A 179 -5.54 15.42 -12.69
CA ARG A 179 -6.32 16.65 -12.41
C ARG A 179 -7.63 16.35 -11.69
N THR A 180 -8.36 15.31 -12.11
CA THR A 180 -9.62 14.91 -11.48
C THR A 180 -9.41 14.45 -10.04
N LEU A 181 -8.34 13.70 -9.76
CA LEU A 181 -7.98 13.30 -8.40
C LEU A 181 -7.51 14.49 -7.55
N ALA A 182 -6.69 15.39 -8.11
CA ALA A 182 -6.20 16.57 -7.39
C ALA A 182 -7.31 17.57 -7.02
N MET A 183 -8.39 17.64 -7.80
CA MET A 183 -9.54 18.49 -7.51
C MET A 183 -10.34 18.02 -6.29
N GLN A 184 -10.31 16.72 -5.97
CA GLN A 184 -10.98 16.16 -4.79
C GLN A 184 -10.20 16.41 -3.47
N ASP A 185 -8.91 16.72 -3.55
CA ASP A 185 -8.01 16.95 -2.40
C ASP A 185 -7.82 18.45 -2.07
N THR A 186 -8.60 19.36 -2.66
CA THR A 186 -8.50 20.80 -2.35
C THR A 186 -9.34 21.21 -1.13
N THR A 187 -8.97 20.69 0.04
CA THR A 187 -9.11 21.47 1.27
C THR A 187 -7.74 21.64 1.90
N VAL A 188 -7.30 22.89 1.97
CA VAL A 188 -6.07 23.41 2.60
C VAL A 188 -4.84 23.44 1.68
N THR A 189 -4.75 24.50 0.90
CA THR A 189 -3.53 25.00 0.27
C THR A 189 -2.52 25.45 1.36
N PRO A 190 -1.20 25.25 1.18
CA PRO A 190 -0.17 25.64 2.15
C PRO A 190 -0.16 27.13 2.55
N GLN A 191 -0.74 28.00 1.72
CA GLN A 191 -0.85 29.43 2.01
C GLN A 191 -1.81 29.76 3.17
N GLN A 192 -2.81 28.90 3.46
CA GLN A 192 -3.71 29.09 4.60
C GLN A 192 -3.07 28.68 5.94
N ALA A 193 -2.14 27.72 5.92
CA ALA A 193 -1.42 27.30 7.13
C ALA A 193 -0.44 28.37 7.62
N ILE A 194 0.19 29.13 6.70
CA ILE A 194 1.11 30.23 7.05
C ILE A 194 0.34 31.45 7.58
N ALA A 195 -0.87 31.73 7.05
CA ALA A 195 -1.71 32.82 7.54
C ALA A 195 -2.23 32.57 8.98
N ASN A 196 -2.58 31.33 9.31
CA ASN A 196 -3.05 30.96 10.65
C ASN A 196 -1.93 30.90 11.70
N ALA A 197 -0.69 30.64 11.29
CA ALA A 197 0.48 30.69 12.18
C ALA A 197 0.98 32.11 12.47
N ALA A 198 0.61 33.10 11.64
CA ALA A 198 1.01 34.50 11.80
C ALA A 198 -0.02 35.34 12.60
N SER A 199 -1.13 34.74 13.03
CA SER A 199 -2.21 35.41 13.76
C SER A 199 -2.52 34.78 15.13
N SER A 200 -1.59 34.00 15.69
CA SER A 200 -1.58 33.54 17.08
C SER A 200 -0.33 34.02 17.82
#